data_AF-A0A2E3ADA3-F1
#
_entry.id   AF-A0A2E3ADA3-F1
#
_cell.length_a   1.000
_cell.length_b   1.000
_cell.length_c   1.000
_cell.angle_alpha   90.00
_cell.angle_beta   90.00
_cell.angle_gamma   90.00
#
_symmetry.space_group_name_H-M   'P 1'
#
loop_
_entity.id
_entity.type
_entity.pdbx_description
1 polymer ?
#
loop_
_entity_poly.entity_id
_entity_poly.type
_entity_poly.pdbx_seq_one_letter_code
_entity_poly.pdbx_strand_id
1 'polypeptide(L)'
;MKEYFFYLVLSLIFVHLQAQEVNFIEYDLDNGLHVILHQDNTAPVVTTSVLYHVGSKDEKEDRTGFAHFFEHLLFEGTKNIERGKWFNIVSANGGENNAYTSSDYTYYYEVFPSNNLELGLW
;
A
#
# COMPACT_ATOMS: atom_id res chain seq x y z
N MET A 1 -50.44 14.54 1.22
CA MET A 1 -49.05 14.83 0.80
C MET A 1 -48.05 14.85 1.96
N LYS A 2 -48.35 15.45 3.13
CA LYS A 2 -47.41 15.52 4.25
C LYS A 2 -47.06 14.18 4.92
N GLU A 3 -48.00 13.22 4.96
CA GLU A 3 -47.74 11.91 5.57
C GLU A 3 -46.81 11.02 4.73
N TYR A 4 -46.98 10.99 3.41
CA TYR A 4 -46.07 10.28 2.51
C TYR A 4 -44.63 10.85 2.54
N PHE A 5 -44.49 12.15 2.77
CA PHE A 5 -43.19 12.79 2.97
C PHE A 5 -42.51 12.31 4.27
N PHE A 6 -43.29 12.12 5.33
CA PHE A 6 -42.78 11.61 6.61
C PHE A 6 -42.29 10.16 6.49
N TYR A 7 -43.03 9.29 5.79
CA TYR A 7 -42.60 7.91 5.52
C TYR A 7 -41.37 7.83 4.60
N LEU A 8 -41.25 8.73 3.62
CA LEU A 8 -40.06 8.84 2.76
C LEU A 8 -38.81 9.27 3.56
N VAL A 9 -38.96 10.21 4.51
CA VAL A 9 -37.88 10.62 5.41
C VAL A 9 -37.51 9.49 6.37
N LEU A 10 -38.49 8.73 6.89
CA LEU A 10 -38.23 7.57 7.74
C LEU A 10 -37.49 6.45 6.99
N SER A 11 -37.80 6.22 5.70
CA SER A 11 -37.10 5.21 4.90
C SER A 11 -35.67 5.62 4.53
N LEU A 12 -35.40 6.93 4.41
CA LEU A 12 -34.04 7.46 4.16
C LEU A 12 -33.13 7.36 5.40
N ILE A 13 -33.68 7.31 6.62
CA ILE A 13 -32.91 7.17 7.87
C ILE A 13 -32.40 5.72 8.07
N PHE A 14 -32.97 4.73 7.37
CA PHE A 14 -32.59 3.31 7.48
C PHE A 14 -31.54 2.85 6.46
N VAL A 15 -30.87 3.77 5.76
CA VAL A 15 -29.63 3.42 5.06
C VAL A 15 -28.53 3.31 6.11
N HIS A 16 -28.42 2.13 6.73
CA HIS A 16 -27.22 1.78 7.48
C HIS A 16 -26.04 1.78 6.50
N LEU A 17 -25.24 2.85 6.54
CA LEU A 17 -23.86 2.83 6.09
C LEU A 17 -23.10 1.86 6.99
N GLN A 18 -23.19 0.57 6.67
CA GLN A 18 -22.26 -0.42 7.20
C GLN A 18 -20.92 -0.16 6.50
N ALA A 19 -19.91 0.21 7.28
CA ALA A 19 -18.55 0.20 6.77
C ALA A 19 -18.19 -1.24 6.38
N GLN A 20 -17.46 -1.41 5.28
CA GLN A 20 -16.93 -2.71 4.88
C GLN A 20 -16.05 -3.23 6.02
N GLU A 21 -16.39 -4.39 6.57
CA GLU A 21 -15.51 -5.09 7.51
C GLU A 21 -14.33 -5.68 6.72
N VAL A 22 -13.12 -5.28 7.10
CA VAL A 22 -11.88 -5.78 6.49
C VAL A 22 -11.28 -6.81 7.45
N ASN A 23 -11.32 -8.09 7.06
CA ASN A 23 -10.71 -9.16 7.84
C ASN A 23 -9.21 -9.24 7.54
N PHE A 24 -8.36 -9.09 8.55
CA PHE A 24 -6.90 -9.23 8.42
C PHE A 24 -6.33 -9.96 9.63
N ILE A 25 -5.10 -10.46 9.50
CA ILE A 25 -4.29 -10.95 10.61
C ILE A 25 -3.03 -10.09 10.74
N GLU A 26 -2.54 -9.97 11.97
CA GLU A 26 -1.30 -9.25 12.28
C GLU A 26 -0.39 -10.13 13.12
N TYR A 27 0.90 -10.05 12.84
CA TYR A 27 1.93 -10.72 13.61
C TYR A 27 3.29 -10.05 13.41
N ASP A 28 4.18 -10.24 14.37
CA ASP A 28 5.57 -9.79 14.28
C ASP A 28 6.48 -10.98 13.93
N LEU A 29 7.43 -10.74 13.04
CA LEU A 29 8.52 -11.68 12.75
C LEU A 29 9.63 -11.59 13.81
N ASP A 30 10.46 -12.63 13.93
CA ASP A 30 11.58 -12.67 14.88
C ASP A 30 12.59 -11.50 14.70
N ASN A 31 12.66 -10.91 13.50
CA ASN A 31 13.51 -9.76 13.21
C ASN A 31 12.85 -8.40 13.54
N GLY A 32 11.63 -8.40 14.08
CA GLY A 32 10.88 -7.20 14.45
C GLY A 32 10.04 -6.58 13.34
N LEU A 33 9.96 -7.19 12.15
CA LEU A 33 9.06 -6.73 11.10
C LEU A 33 7.60 -7.02 11.48
N HIS A 34 6.79 -5.97 11.57
CA HIS A 34 5.34 -6.07 11.76
C HIS A 34 4.67 -6.37 10.42
N VAL A 35 3.87 -7.43 10.36
CA VAL A 35 3.20 -7.89 9.15
C VAL A 35 1.70 -7.82 9.34
N ILE A 36 1.03 -7.17 8.40
CA ILE A 36 -0.42 -7.15 8.26
C ILE A 36 -0.78 -7.92 6.98
N LEU A 37 -1.60 -8.96 7.10
CA LEU A 37 -2.04 -9.78 5.98
C LEU A 37 -3.56 -9.73 5.85
N HIS A 38 -4.03 -9.22 4.73
CA HIS A 38 -5.43 -9.24 4.33
C HIS A 38 -5.59 -10.15 3.11
N GLN A 39 -6.47 -11.15 3.21
CA GLN A 39 -6.79 -12.02 2.07
C GLN A 39 -8.16 -11.64 1.51
N ASP A 40 -8.18 -11.20 0.26
CA ASP A 40 -9.37 -11.01 -0.55
C ASP A 40 -9.20 -11.74 -1.89
N ASN A 41 -10.17 -12.60 -2.24
CA ASN A 41 -10.17 -13.38 -3.48
C ASN A 41 -11.16 -12.82 -4.53
N THR A 42 -11.65 -11.59 -4.37
CA THR A 42 -12.57 -10.94 -5.32
C THR A 42 -11.94 -10.68 -6.68
N ALA A 43 -10.62 -10.48 -6.73
CA ALA A 43 -9.84 -10.31 -7.95
C ALA A 43 -8.51 -11.09 -7.88
N PRO A 44 -8.00 -11.63 -9.00
CA PRO A 44 -6.77 -12.43 -9.03
C PRO A 44 -5.51 -11.54 -9.02
N VAL A 45 -5.45 -10.57 -8.11
CA VAL A 45 -4.34 -9.62 -7.93
C VAL A 45 -3.76 -9.77 -6.52
N VAL A 46 -2.51 -9.36 -6.37
CA VAL A 46 -1.82 -9.31 -5.08
C VAL A 46 -1.08 -7.99 -4.97
N THR A 47 -1.14 -7.38 -3.78
CA THR A 47 -0.35 -6.20 -3.45
C THR A 47 0.61 -6.54 -2.35
N THR A 48 1.90 -6.31 -2.58
CA THR A 48 2.93 -6.33 -1.54
C THR A 48 3.36 -4.90 -1.27
N SER A 49 3.61 -4.57 -0.01
CA SER A 49 4.05 -3.24 0.35
C SER A 49 4.91 -3.24 1.61
N VAL A 50 5.74 -2.20 1.71
CA VAL A 50 6.57 -1.93 2.88
C VAL A 50 6.41 -0.46 3.23
N LEU A 51 6.03 -0.21 4.48
CA LEU A 51 5.99 1.13 5.06
C LEU A 51 7.16 1.28 6.03
N TYR A 52 8.02 2.24 5.75
CA TYR A 52 9.04 2.67 6.70
C TYR A 52 8.49 3.85 7.49
N HIS A 53 8.48 3.74 8.83
CA HIS A 53 8.04 4.80 9.74
C HIS A 53 9.13 5.89 9.87
N VAL A 54 9.46 6.51 8.74
CA VAL A 54 10.39 7.63 8.59
C VAL A 54 9.89 8.49 7.42
N GLY A 55 9.79 9.80 7.62
CA GLY A 55 9.38 10.75 6.60
C GLY A 55 10.16 12.05 6.69
N SER A 56 9.66 13.10 6.02
CA SER A 56 10.36 14.40 6.01
C SER A 56 10.44 15.07 7.40
N LYS A 57 9.55 14.72 8.34
CA LYS A 57 9.61 15.26 9.71
C LYS A 57 10.83 14.77 10.50
N ASP A 58 11.40 13.63 10.09
CA ASP A 58 12.50 12.95 10.78
C ASP A 58 13.88 13.41 10.24
N GLU A 59 13.88 14.30 9.25
CA GLU A 59 15.07 14.83 8.62
C GLU A 59 15.82 15.82 9.54
N LYS A 60 17.14 15.94 9.32
CA LYS A 60 17.92 17.00 9.95
C LYS A 60 17.78 18.29 9.15
N GLU A 61 17.79 19.43 9.84
CA GLU A 61 17.67 20.75 9.22
C GLU A 61 18.72 21.02 8.14
N ASP A 62 19.91 20.44 8.26
CA ASP A 62 21.01 20.56 7.29
C ASP A 62 20.93 19.53 6.14
N ARG A 63 19.94 18.63 6.16
CA ARG A 63 19.81 17.48 5.23
C ARG A 63 18.35 17.18 4.90
N THR A 64 17.61 18.21 4.50
CA THR A 64 16.21 18.06 4.09
C THR A 64 16.08 17.43 2.70
N GLY A 65 14.95 16.78 2.45
CA GLY A 65 14.65 16.04 1.22
C GLY A 65 15.32 14.66 1.12
N PHE A 66 16.01 14.19 2.17
CA PHE A 66 16.70 12.91 2.18
C PHE A 66 15.74 11.72 2.16
N ALA A 67 14.63 11.78 2.90
CA ALA A 67 13.63 10.70 2.88
C ALA A 67 13.11 10.48 1.45
N HIS A 68 12.72 11.57 0.78
CA HIS A 68 12.29 11.52 -0.62
C HIS A 68 13.44 11.15 -1.57
N PHE A 69 14.66 11.64 -1.34
CA PHE A 69 15.81 11.26 -2.17
C PHE A 69 16.11 9.75 -2.10
N PHE A 70 16.04 9.15 -0.91
CA PHE A 70 16.22 7.71 -0.75
C PHE A 70 15.08 6.89 -1.36
N GLU A 71 13.85 7.41 -1.37
CA GLU A 71 12.73 6.82 -2.12
C GLU A 71 13.07 6.63 -3.60
N HIS A 72 13.59 7.67 -4.26
CA HIS A 72 14.02 7.56 -5.65
C HIS A 72 15.19 6.58 -5.83
N LEU A 73 16.17 6.61 -4.91
CA LEU A 73 17.34 5.75 -5.00
C LEU A 73 17.03 4.26 -4.84
N LEU A 74 15.94 3.90 -4.16
CA LEU A 74 15.54 2.49 -3.99
C LEU A 74 15.31 1.80 -5.35
N PHE A 75 14.88 2.55 -6.37
CA PHE A 75 14.66 2.04 -7.72
C PHE A 75 15.90 2.07 -8.62
N GLU A 76 17.02 2.63 -8.14
CA GLU A 76 18.23 2.83 -8.94
C GLU A 76 19.19 1.63 -8.91
N GLY A 77 18.73 0.49 -8.38
CA GLY A 77 19.41 -0.80 -8.42
C GLY A 77 19.88 -1.28 -7.05
N THR A 78 20.09 -2.59 -6.97
CA THR A 78 20.56 -3.30 -5.78
C THR A 78 21.76 -4.17 -6.16
N LYS A 79 22.31 -4.90 -5.17
CA LYS A 79 23.34 -5.92 -5.44
C LYS A 79 22.84 -7.03 -6.39
N ASN A 80 21.54 -7.31 -6.38
CA ASN A 80 20.93 -8.43 -7.10
C ASN A 80 20.17 -7.99 -8.36
N ILE A 81 19.82 -6.71 -8.47
CA ILE A 81 18.99 -6.16 -9.55
C ILE A 81 19.70 -4.91 -10.10
N GLU A 82 20.12 -4.96 -11.36
CA GLU A 82 20.79 -3.80 -11.96
C GLU A 82 19.86 -2.60 -12.07
N ARG A 83 20.46 -1.41 -12.17
CA ARG A 83 19.76 -0.13 -12.33
C ARG A 83 18.70 -0.19 -13.42
N GLY A 84 17.47 0.24 -13.08
CA GLY A 84 16.34 0.27 -13.99
C GLY A 84 15.78 -1.09 -14.42
N LYS A 85 16.36 -2.22 -13.98
CA LYS A 85 15.83 -3.54 -14.30
C LYS A 85 14.56 -3.87 -13.54
N TRP A 86 14.36 -3.28 -12.35
CA TRP A 86 13.16 -3.55 -11.57
C TRP A 86 11.88 -3.20 -12.35
N PHE A 87 11.81 -2.00 -12.92
CA PHE A 87 10.66 -1.60 -13.74
C PHE A 87 10.42 -2.52 -14.94
N ASN A 88 11.48 -3.04 -15.57
CA ASN A 88 11.34 -4.01 -16.65
C ASN A 88 10.78 -5.36 -16.15
N ILE A 89 11.22 -5.82 -14.98
CA ILE A 89 10.73 -7.05 -14.35
C ILE A 89 9.25 -6.89 -13.99
N VAL A 90 8.89 -5.79 -13.33
CA VAL A 90 7.52 -5.48 -12.91
C VAL A 90 6.58 -5.48 -14.12
N SER A 91 6.90 -4.67 -15.14
CA SER A 91 6.08 -4.55 -16.35
C SER A 91 6.00 -5.84 -17.18
N ALA A 92 7.11 -6.58 -17.31
CA ALA A 92 7.12 -7.87 -18.03
C ALA A 92 6.24 -8.95 -17.36
N ASN A 93 5.98 -8.82 -16.05
CA ASN A 93 5.13 -9.71 -15.28
C ASN A 93 3.71 -9.15 -15.05
N GLY A 94 3.32 -8.12 -15.82
CA GLY A 94 1.98 -7.52 -15.75
C GLY A 94 1.70 -6.76 -14.45
N GLY A 95 2.75 -6.37 -13.73
CA GLY A 95 2.62 -5.60 -12.51
C GLY A 95 2.78 -4.10 -12.72
N GLU A 96 2.45 -3.38 -11.66
CA GLU A 96 2.68 -1.94 -11.50
C GLU A 96 3.28 -1.69 -10.11
N ASN A 97 4.19 -0.73 -10.00
CA ASN A 97 4.80 -0.37 -8.73
C ASN A 97 4.86 1.15 -8.58
N ASN A 98 4.88 1.61 -7.34
CA ASN A 98 5.11 3.02 -7.04
C ASN A 98 5.62 3.20 -5.61
N ALA A 99 6.01 4.42 -5.28
CA ALA A 99 6.33 4.84 -3.93
C ALA A 99 5.87 6.28 -3.68
N TYR A 100 5.82 6.65 -2.41
CA TYR A 100 5.70 8.05 -2.02
C TYR A 100 6.25 8.29 -0.61
N THR A 101 6.71 9.51 -0.39
CA THR A 101 7.20 9.99 0.91
C THR A 101 6.28 11.07 1.47
N SER A 102 5.88 10.91 2.73
CA SER A 102 5.10 11.88 3.49
C SER A 102 5.95 12.54 4.59
N SER A 103 5.30 13.36 5.43
CA SER A 103 5.91 13.82 6.68
C SER A 103 6.26 12.68 7.61
N ASP A 104 5.44 11.62 7.66
CA ASP A 104 5.47 10.64 8.72
C ASP A 104 6.08 9.29 8.31
N TYR A 105 6.05 8.97 7.02
CA TYR A 105 6.47 7.67 6.51
C TYR A 105 6.83 7.73 5.02
N THR A 106 7.62 6.75 4.58
CA THR A 106 7.87 6.43 3.17
C THR A 106 7.27 5.06 2.87
N TYR A 107 6.47 4.98 1.81
CA TYR A 107 5.71 3.79 1.44
C TYR A 107 6.10 3.32 0.04
N TYR A 108 6.36 2.03 -0.09
CA TYR A 108 6.63 1.36 -1.37
C TYR A 108 5.60 0.25 -1.56
N TYR A 109 5.09 0.10 -2.77
CA TYR A 109 4.16 -0.98 -3.07
C TYR A 109 4.28 -1.46 -4.51
N GLU A 110 3.83 -2.69 -4.68
CA GLU A 110 3.82 -3.41 -5.95
C GLU A 110 2.50 -4.15 -6.06
N VAL A 111 1.91 -4.10 -7.24
CA VAL A 111 0.67 -4.79 -7.57
C VAL A 111 0.99 -5.74 -8.71
N PHE A 112 0.65 -7.01 -8.54
CA PHE A 112 0.88 -8.05 -9.53
C PHE A 112 -0.37 -8.93 -9.70
N PRO A 113 -0.46 -9.70 -10.80
CA PRO A 113 -1.28 -10.90 -10.85
C PRO A 113 -0.94 -11.83 -9.66
N SER A 114 -1.96 -12.41 -9.02
CA SER A 114 -1.83 -13.21 -7.79
C SER A 114 -0.84 -14.39 -7.88
N ASN A 115 -0.57 -14.91 -9.09
CA ASN A 115 0.43 -15.96 -9.33
C ASN A 115 1.89 -15.48 -9.25
N ASN A 116 2.13 -14.17 -9.07
CA ASN A 116 3.46 -13.55 -8.96
C ASN A 116 3.75 -13.05 -7.53
N LEU A 117 3.05 -13.55 -6.50
CA LEU A 117 3.30 -13.18 -5.10
C LEU A 117 4.78 -13.35 -4.69
N GLU A 118 5.42 -14.45 -5.11
CA GLU A 118 6.84 -14.70 -4.79
C GLU A 118 7.75 -13.62 -5.39
N LEU A 119 7.45 -13.14 -6.60
CA LEU A 119 8.20 -12.07 -7.23
C LEU A 119 8.05 -10.74 -6.49
N GLY A 120 6.82 -10.42 -6.03
CA GLY A 120 6.57 -9.19 -5.26
C GLY A 120 7.12 -9.21 -3.83
N LEU A 121 7.66 -10.35 -3.36
CA LEU A 121 8.33 -10.50 -2.06
C LEU A 121 9.85 -10.67 -2.17
N TRP A 122 10.40 -10.70 -3.38
CA TRP A 122 11.80 -11.07 -3.65
C TRP A 122 12.82 -9.94 -3.39
#